data_AF-A0AAJ4R835-F1
#
_entry.id   AF-A0AAJ4R835-F1
#
_cell.length_a   1.000
_cell.length_b   1.000
_cell.length_c   1.000
_cell.angle_alpha   90.00
_cell.angle_beta   90.00
_cell.angle_gamma   90.00
#
_symmetry.space_group_name_H-M   'P 1'
#
loop_
_entity.id
_entity.type
_entity.pdbx_description
1 polymer ?
#
loop_
_entity_poly.entity_id
_entity_poly.type
_entity_poly.pdbx_seq_one_letter_code
_entity_poly.pdbx_strand_id
1 'polypeptide(L)'
;MTRAVIAGNDVSRLGDALATEGVDVTTAAGTANRDALEAAGIAEADVLVVTEMRLATSIPVAKELNPDVRVVVYAEGSLPDFARGQAGHILDPKLMDPDFVAEEVAAA
;
A
#
# COMPACT_ATOMS: atom_id res chain seq x y z
N MET A 1 -13.98 4.01 8.84
CA MET A 1 -13.10 4.95 8.12
C MET A 1 -11.87 4.14 7.80
N THR A 2 -11.61 3.94 6.51
CA THR A 2 -10.53 3.06 6.03
C THR A 2 -9.18 3.70 6.33
N ARG A 3 -8.22 2.90 6.81
CA ARG A 3 -6.86 3.33 7.12
C ARG A 3 -5.88 2.70 6.14
N ALA A 4 -5.11 3.54 5.46
CA ALA A 4 -4.12 3.11 4.49
C ALA A 4 -2.71 3.55 4.90
N VAL A 5 -1.77 2.61 4.84
CA VAL A 5 -0.33 2.88 4.98
C VAL A 5 0.31 2.78 3.61
N ILE A 6 0.99 3.84 3.18
CA ILE A 6 1.76 3.86 1.93
C ILE A 6 3.22 3.50 2.21
N ALA A 7 3.75 2.52 1.49
CA ALA A 7 5.15 2.17 1.42
C ALA A 7 5.75 2.59 0.07
N GLY A 8 6.46 3.72 0.09
CA GLY A 8 7.11 4.30 -1.08
C GLY A 8 6.72 5.74 -1.32
N ASN A 9 7.33 6.35 -2.32
CA ASN A 9 6.97 7.69 -2.76
C ASN A 9 5.64 7.66 -3.51
N ASP A 10 4.82 8.69 -3.30
CA ASP A 10 3.52 8.80 -3.94
C ASP A 10 3.60 9.58 -5.27
N VAL A 11 4.43 9.09 -6.20
CA VAL A 11 4.67 9.78 -7.48
C VAL A 11 3.42 9.81 -8.36
N SER A 12 2.58 8.79 -8.23
CA SER A 12 1.30 8.66 -8.93
C SER A 12 0.13 9.34 -8.22
N ARG A 13 0.37 10.01 -7.07
CA ARG A 13 -0.63 10.74 -6.27
C ARG A 13 -1.81 9.88 -5.80
N LEU A 14 -1.59 8.59 -5.60
CA LEU A 14 -2.60 7.69 -5.08
C LEU A 14 -2.95 8.03 -3.62
N GLY A 15 -1.99 8.50 -2.83
CA GLY A 15 -2.24 8.97 -1.46
C GLY A 15 -3.15 10.18 -1.40
N ASP A 16 -2.95 11.15 -2.30
CA ASP A 16 -3.83 12.32 -2.43
C ASP A 16 -5.26 11.90 -2.84
N ALA A 17 -5.38 10.96 -3.78
CA ALA A 17 -6.66 10.42 -4.22
C ALA A 17 -7.38 9.68 -3.08
N LEU A 18 -6.67 8.83 -2.34
CA LEU A 18 -7.19 8.13 -1.16
C LEU A 18 -7.69 9.10 -0.09
N ALA A 19 -6.92 10.15 0.21
CA ALA A 19 -7.32 11.16 1.18
C ALA A 19 -8.58 11.93 0.72
N THR A 20 -8.74 12.15 -0.59
CA THR A 20 -9.93 12.79 -1.18
C THR A 20 -11.18 11.93 -1.00
N GLU A 21 -11.04 10.61 -1.09
CA GLU A 21 -12.10 9.62 -0.82
C GLU A 21 -12.36 9.39 0.69
N GLY A 22 -11.68 10.15 1.57
CA GLY A 22 -11.88 10.08 3.02
C GLY A 22 -11.16 8.92 3.71
N VAL A 23 -10.18 8.30 3.05
CA VAL A 23 -9.26 7.34 3.66
C VAL A 23 -8.27 8.07 4.56
N ASP A 24 -8.02 7.54 5.75
CA ASP A 24 -6.98 8.02 6.65
C ASP A 24 -5.62 7.47 6.18
N VAL A 25 -4.80 8.34 5.59
CA VAL A 25 -3.57 7.96 4.90
C VAL A 25 -2.34 8.33 5.73
N THR A 26 -1.49 7.35 5.98
CA THR A 26 -0.15 7.54 6.55
C THR A 26 0.92 6.99 5.59
N THR A 27 2.18 7.35 5.82
CA THR A 27 3.30 6.89 4.98
C THR A 27 4.41 6.30 5.84
N ALA A 28 4.84 5.09 5.50
CA ALA A 28 6.01 4.45 6.10
C ALA A 28 7.29 5.04 5.50
N ALA A 29 8.19 5.50 6.37
CA ALA A 29 9.41 6.17 5.96
C ALA A 29 10.45 5.21 5.33
N GLY A 30 11.34 5.78 4.52
CA GLY A 30 12.57 5.12 4.04
C GLY A 30 12.29 3.85 3.24
N THR A 31 12.70 2.70 3.78
CA THR A 31 12.53 1.39 3.12
C THR A 31 11.29 0.63 3.61
N ALA A 32 10.39 1.29 4.35
CA ALA A 32 9.23 0.65 4.97
C ALA A 32 9.62 -0.63 5.74
N ASN A 33 10.69 -0.52 6.55
CA ASN A 33 11.09 -1.60 7.46
C ASN A 33 10.06 -1.74 8.61
N ARG A 34 10.23 -2.74 9.48
CA ARG A 34 9.33 -3.00 10.61
C ARG A 34 9.03 -1.73 11.42
N ASP A 35 10.06 -1.06 11.92
CA ASP A 35 9.91 0.13 12.76
C ASP A 35 9.15 1.25 12.03
N ALA A 36 9.41 1.45 10.74
CA ALA A 36 8.71 2.45 9.93
C ALA A 36 7.24 2.09 9.70
N LEU A 37 6.93 0.81 9.52
CA LEU A 37 5.55 0.33 9.37
C LEU A 37 4.77 0.44 10.69
N GLU A 38 5.39 0.10 11.81
CA GLU A 38 4.81 0.27 13.15
C GLU A 38 4.54 1.75 13.44
N ALA A 39 5.51 2.63 13.18
CA ALA A 39 5.35 4.07 13.35
C ALA A 39 4.26 4.66 12.44
N ALA A 40 4.04 4.07 11.26
CA ALA A 40 2.97 4.45 10.35
C ALA A 40 1.59 3.87 10.74
N GLY A 41 1.52 3.00 11.74
CA GLY A 41 0.26 2.44 12.25
C GLY A 41 -0.23 1.19 11.51
N ILE A 42 0.65 0.41 10.87
CA ILE A 42 0.26 -0.78 10.08
C ILE A 42 -0.57 -1.81 10.87
N ALA A 43 -0.37 -1.88 12.19
CA ALA A 43 -1.05 -2.83 13.08
C ALA A 43 -2.58 -2.68 13.07
N GLU A 44 -3.07 -1.47 12.79
CA GLU A 44 -4.50 -1.14 12.75
C GLU A 44 -4.93 -0.66 11.37
N ALA A 45 -4.08 -0.79 10.36
CA ALA A 45 -4.39 -0.40 8.99
C ALA A 45 -5.24 -1.46 8.29
N ASP A 46 -6.16 -1.02 7.44
CA ASP A 46 -6.97 -1.90 6.61
C ASP A 46 -6.21 -2.28 5.34
N VAL A 47 -5.38 -1.36 4.83
CA VAL A 47 -4.66 -1.52 3.56
C VAL A 47 -3.21 -1.06 3.66
N LEU A 48 -2.30 -1.89 3.15
CA LEU A 48 -0.94 -1.51 2.76
C LEU A 48 -0.93 -1.23 1.26
N VAL A 49 -0.49 -0.04 0.88
CA VAL A 49 -0.25 0.34 -0.50
C VAL A 49 1.25 0.38 -0.77
N VAL A 50 1.75 -0.44 -1.70
CA VAL A 50 3.17 -0.46 -2.09
C VAL A 50 3.31 0.20 -3.46
N THR A 51 3.96 1.37 -3.50
CA THR A 51 4.10 2.18 -4.73
C THR A 51 5.45 2.00 -5.44
N GLU A 52 6.36 1.23 -4.85
CA GLU A 52 7.68 0.97 -5.43
C GLU A 52 8.06 -0.52 -5.29
N MET A 53 8.38 -1.18 -6.40
CA MET A 53 8.71 -2.62 -6.42
C MET A 53 9.89 -2.98 -5.51
N ARG A 54 10.85 -2.07 -5.33
CA ARG A 54 12.00 -2.27 -4.42
C ARG A 54 11.59 -2.40 -2.95
N LEU A 55 10.37 -2.00 -2.60
CA LEU A 55 9.80 -2.09 -1.27
C LEU A 55 8.89 -3.30 -1.09
N ALA A 56 8.86 -4.25 -2.03
CA ALA A 56 8.05 -5.46 -1.93
C ALA A 56 8.36 -6.31 -0.68
N THR A 57 9.54 -6.15 -0.07
CA THR A 57 9.90 -6.79 1.20
C THR A 57 9.11 -6.26 2.40
N SER A 58 8.47 -5.10 2.30
CA SER A 58 7.55 -4.58 3.32
C SER A 58 6.27 -5.42 3.44
N ILE A 59 5.86 -6.13 2.37
CA ILE A 59 4.64 -6.94 2.33
C ILE A 59 4.66 -8.06 3.39
N PRO A 60 5.65 -8.96 3.42
CA PRO A 60 5.70 -10.00 4.46
C PRO A 60 5.81 -9.41 5.86
N VAL A 61 6.55 -8.32 6.04
CA VAL A 61 6.70 -7.66 7.35
C VAL A 61 5.36 -7.07 7.83
N ALA A 62 4.61 -6.42 6.94
CA ALA A 62 3.28 -5.92 7.25
C ALA A 62 2.32 -7.05 7.59
N LYS A 63 2.36 -8.17 6.86
CA LYS A 63 1.57 -9.37 7.15
C LYS A 63 1.92 -10.03 8.49
N GLU A 64 3.17 -9.95 8.94
CA GLU A 64 3.55 -10.40 10.28
C GLU A 64 3.00 -9.50 11.38
N LEU A 65 2.97 -8.18 11.15
CA LEU A 65 2.48 -7.18 12.11
C LEU A 65 0.94 -7.13 12.16
N ASN A 66 0.31 -7.33 11.02
CA ASN A 66 -1.13 -7.34 10.83
C ASN A 66 -1.48 -8.39 9.77
N PRO A 67 -1.83 -9.62 10.17
CA PRO A 67 -2.17 -10.70 9.24
C PRO A 67 -3.32 -10.38 8.28
N ASP A 68 -4.24 -9.53 8.74
CA ASP A 68 -5.48 -9.19 8.03
C ASP A 68 -5.33 -8.01 7.06
N VAL A 69 -4.24 -7.23 7.15
CA VAL A 69 -4.02 -6.06 6.27
C VAL A 69 -4.09 -6.47 4.79
N ARG A 70 -4.92 -5.80 4.00
CA ARG A 70 -4.98 -6.04 2.56
C ARG A 70 -3.78 -5.40 1.88
N VAL A 71 -3.22 -6.05 0.87
CA VAL A 71 -2.04 -5.54 0.15
C VAL A 71 -2.44 -5.14 -1.26
N VAL A 72 -2.26 -3.86 -1.57
CA VAL A 72 -2.42 -3.28 -2.90
C VAL A 72 -1.04 -2.81 -3.37
N VAL A 73 -0.62 -3.32 -4.52
CA VAL A 73 0.62 -2.90 -5.16
C VAL A 73 0.24 -2.01 -6.32
N TYR A 74 0.67 -0.76 -6.30
CA TYR A 74 0.38 0.24 -7.32
C TYR A 74 1.69 0.80 -7.85
N ALA A 75 2.41 -0.01 -8.64
CA ALA A 75 3.70 0.36 -9.19
C ALA A 75 3.97 -0.33 -10.52
N GLU A 76 4.84 0.26 -11.32
CA GLU A 76 5.29 -0.33 -12.57
C GLU A 76 6.15 -1.58 -12.34
N GLY A 77 6.10 -2.51 -13.29
CA GLY A 77 6.98 -3.68 -13.32
C GLY A 77 6.33 -4.92 -12.71
N SER A 78 7.15 -5.77 -12.10
CA SER A 78 6.73 -7.08 -11.63
C SER A 78 7.20 -7.33 -10.21
N LEU A 79 6.26 -7.82 -9.39
CA LEU A 79 6.56 -8.22 -8.04
C LEU A 79 7.50 -9.43 -8.03
N PRO A 80 8.48 -9.49 -7.11
CA PRO A 80 9.25 -10.71 -6.86
C PRO A 80 8.36 -11.87 -6.40
N ASP A 81 8.72 -13.10 -6.77
CA ASP A 81 7.91 -14.30 -6.52
C ASP A 81 7.57 -14.52 -5.05
N PHE A 82 8.51 -14.20 -4.14
CA PHE A 82 8.29 -14.36 -2.70
C PHE A 82 7.14 -13.51 -2.16
N ALA A 83 6.85 -12.37 -2.78
CA ALA A 83 5.81 -11.45 -2.34
C ALA A 83 4.48 -11.65 -3.10
N ARG A 84 4.50 -12.33 -4.26
CA ARG A 84 3.31 -12.46 -5.13
C ARG A 84 2.16 -13.16 -4.43
N GLY A 85 2.44 -14.18 -3.63
CA GLY A 85 1.41 -14.93 -2.90
C GLY A 85 0.73 -14.14 -1.77
N GLN A 86 1.32 -13.01 -1.37
CA GLN A 86 0.81 -12.17 -0.28
C GLN A 86 0.20 -10.85 -0.78
N ALA A 87 0.46 -10.48 -2.04
CA ALA A 87 -0.17 -9.34 -2.68
C ALA A 87 -1.61 -9.70 -3.09
N GLY A 88 -2.58 -8.86 -2.71
CA GLY A 88 -3.98 -9.04 -3.10
C GLY A 88 -4.23 -8.51 -4.52
N HIS A 89 -3.84 -7.25 -4.76
CA HIS A 89 -3.98 -6.60 -6.06
C HIS A 89 -2.64 -6.05 -6.53
N ILE A 90 -2.32 -6.24 -7.81
CA ILE A 90 -1.12 -5.70 -8.45
C ILE A 90 -1.59 -4.90 -9.67
N LEU A 91 -1.40 -3.59 -9.60
CA LEU A 91 -1.96 -2.59 -10.49
C LEU A 91 -0.81 -1.75 -11.06
N ASP A 92 -0.85 -1.53 -12.37
CA ASP A 92 0.13 -0.67 -13.06
C ASP A 92 -0.41 0.77 -13.15
N PRO A 93 0.29 1.77 -12.59
CA PRO A 93 -0.13 3.18 -12.65
C PRO A 93 -0.25 3.74 -14.08
N LYS A 94 0.35 3.09 -15.09
CA LYS A 94 0.19 3.47 -16.51
C LYS A 94 -1.12 2.98 -17.11
N LEU A 95 -1.79 2.04 -16.46
CA LEU A 95 -3.02 1.41 -16.94
C LEU A 95 -4.24 1.74 -16.09
N MET A 96 -4.01 2.05 -14.81
CA MET A 96 -5.07 2.27 -13.83
C MET A 96 -4.97 3.69 -13.28
N ASP A 97 -6.06 4.44 -13.35
CA ASP A 97 -6.16 5.80 -12.83
C ASP A 97 -6.14 5.79 -11.28
N PRO A 98 -5.36 6.66 -10.61
CA PRO A 98 -5.29 6.69 -9.15
C PRO A 98 -6.62 7.02 -8.49
N ASP A 99 -7.49 7.84 -9.11
CA ASP A 99 -8.80 8.19 -8.55
C ASP A 99 -9.71 6.96 -8.53
N PHE A 100 -9.70 6.18 -9.61
CA PHE A 100 -10.45 4.91 -9.67
C PHE A 100 -9.94 3.90 -8.64
N VAL A 101 -8.62 3.80 -8.46
CA VAL A 101 -8.05 2.89 -7.44
C VAL A 101 -8.42 3.34 -6.03
N ALA A 102 -8.44 4.65 -5.76
CA ALA A 102 -8.83 5.20 -4.48
C ALA A 102 -10.30 4.90 -4.15
N GLU A 103 -11.21 5.06 -5.11
CA GLU A 103 -12.63 4.72 -4.97
C GLU A 103 -12.80 3.24 -4.57
N GLU A 104 -12.14 2.33 -5.29
CA GLU A 104 -12.19 0.89 -5.02
C GLU A 104 -11.56 0.52 -3.66
N VAL A 105 -10.56 1.27 -3.20
CA VAL A 105 -9.97 1.07 -1.87
C VAL A 105 -10.90 1.55 -0.76
N ALA A 106 -11.59 2.68 -0.97
CA ALA A 106 -12.51 3.26 0.00
C ALA A 106 -13.84 2.48 0.11
N ALA A 107 -14.28 1.84 -0.97
CA ALA A 107 -15.52 1.06 -1.02
C ALA A 107 -15.43 -0.36 -0.41
N ALA A 108 -14.20 -0.84 -0.13
CA ALA A 108 -13.93 -2.17 0.41
C ALA A 108 -14.01 -2.21 1.94
#